data_AF-A0A7K3XLH1-F1
#
_entry.id   AF-A0A7K3XLH1-F1
#
_cell.length_a   1.000
_cell.length_b   1.000
_cell.length_c   1.000
_cell.angle_alpha   90.00
_cell.angle_beta   90.00
_cell.angle_gamma   90.00
#
_symmetry.space_group_name_H-M   'P 1'
#
loop_
_entity.id
_entity.type
_entity.pdbx_description
1 polymer ?
#
loop_
_entity_poly.entity_id
_entity_poly.type
_entity_poly.pdbx_seq_one_letter_code
_entity_poly.pdbx_strand_id
1 'polypeptide(L)'
;MAKPASASLATKNATANLAKGFKEADDLLTKRMDLDIELFKTSNPDFYNLYKSARVIKSSGSSKNSVLGNVILAATGAPIKGVTFIFTADNYTQMKAAGAALTKPVVKTSTAKGNIRIDKLSESSYTVSIQKIGFKDQTIQLFVVDGETTRFNIEMERL
;
A
#
# COMPACT_ATOMS: atom_id res chain seq x y z
N MET A 1 39.88 -20.48 -0.99
CA MET A 1 39.26 -19.40 -0.18
C MET A 1 37.73 -19.59 -0.20
N ALA A 2 37.15 -20.05 0.92
CA ALA A 2 35.75 -20.49 1.03
C ALA A 2 34.79 -19.31 1.26
N LYS A 3 34.47 -18.56 0.20
CA LYS A 3 33.59 -17.37 0.23
C LYS A 3 32.07 -17.66 0.22
N PRO A 4 31.53 -18.75 -0.36
CA PRO A 4 30.08 -18.98 -0.37
C PRO A 4 29.53 -19.58 0.93
N ALA A 5 30.31 -20.40 1.64
CA ALA A 5 29.88 -21.03 2.89
C ALA A 5 29.71 -20.00 4.04
N SER A 6 30.61 -19.02 4.13
CA SER A 6 30.53 -17.94 5.13
C SER A 6 29.33 -17.01 4.90
N ALA A 7 29.00 -16.71 3.64
CA ALA A 7 27.80 -15.93 3.30
C ALA A 7 26.51 -16.66 3.70
N SER A 8 26.42 -17.97 3.47
CA SER A 8 25.27 -18.80 3.88
C SER A 8 25.11 -18.88 5.40
N LEU A 9 26.21 -18.93 6.15
CA LEU A 9 26.18 -18.90 7.61
C LEU A 9 25.75 -17.52 8.14
N ALA A 10 26.22 -16.44 7.52
CA ALA A 10 25.82 -15.08 7.90
C ALA A 10 24.32 -14.84 7.68
N THR A 11 23.75 -15.30 6.56
CA THR A 11 22.30 -15.18 6.31
C THR A 11 21.49 -16.01 7.30
N LYS A 12 21.92 -17.25 7.60
CA LYS A 12 21.27 -18.08 8.63
C LYS A 12 21.27 -17.40 10.00
N ASN A 13 22.40 -16.86 10.42
CA ASN A 13 22.52 -16.16 11.70
C ASN A 13 21.68 -14.87 11.73
N ALA A 14 21.67 -14.11 10.64
CA ALA A 14 20.83 -12.92 10.52
C ALA A 14 19.34 -13.27 10.64
N THR A 15 18.88 -14.31 9.94
CA THR A 15 17.48 -14.79 10.04
C THR A 15 17.15 -15.29 11.44
N ALA A 16 18.06 -16.02 12.10
CA ALA A 16 17.85 -16.48 13.48
C ALA A 16 17.77 -15.31 14.48
N ASN A 17 18.62 -14.30 14.31
CA ASN A 17 18.61 -13.11 15.14
C ASN A 17 17.34 -12.27 14.93
N LEU A 18 16.86 -12.15 13.69
CA LEU A 18 15.57 -11.52 13.40
C LEU A 18 14.42 -12.26 14.09
N ALA A 19 14.38 -13.59 13.98
CA ALA A 19 13.35 -14.39 14.65
C ALA A 19 13.36 -14.21 16.18
N LYS A 20 14.56 -14.14 16.79
CA LYS A 20 14.72 -13.87 18.21
C LYS A 20 14.23 -12.47 18.58
N GLY A 21 14.62 -11.45 17.81
CA GLY A 21 14.19 -10.06 18.05
C GLY A 21 12.69 -9.88 17.94
N PHE A 22 12.03 -10.52 16.96
CA PHE A 22 10.57 -10.51 16.86
C PHE A 22 9.89 -11.17 18.06
N LYS A 23 10.43 -12.29 18.54
CA LYS A 23 9.90 -12.98 19.74
C LYS A 23 10.03 -12.11 20.99
N GLU A 24 11.20 -11.50 21.21
CA GLU A 24 11.45 -10.62 22.35
C GLU A 24 10.57 -9.37 22.33
N ALA A 25 10.38 -8.76 21.16
CA ALA A 25 9.49 -7.63 20.98
C ALA A 25 8.03 -8.00 21.25
N ASP A 26 7.57 -9.16 20.77
CA ASP A 26 6.21 -9.62 21.02
C ASP A 26 5.98 -9.96 22.51
N ASP A 27 6.97 -10.58 23.16
CA ASP A 27 6.95 -10.80 24.61
C ASP A 27 6.87 -9.48 25.39
N LEU A 28 7.63 -8.45 24.99
CA LEU A 28 7.59 -7.13 25.63
C LEU A 28 6.22 -6.47 25.48
N LEU A 29 5.65 -6.51 24.28
CA LEU A 29 4.36 -5.90 23.99
C LEU A 29 3.24 -6.60 24.77
N THR A 30 3.22 -7.94 24.77
CA THR A 30 2.17 -8.73 25.44
C THR A 30 2.29 -8.73 26.96
N LYS A 31 3.50 -8.80 27.52
CA LYS A 31 3.72 -8.96 28.97
C LYS A 31 3.90 -7.66 29.73
N ARG A 32 4.12 -6.54 29.05
CA ARG A 32 4.24 -5.23 29.71
C ARG A 32 3.24 -4.25 29.15
N MET A 33 3.39 -3.84 27.90
CA MET A 33 2.60 -2.74 27.35
C MET A 33 1.10 -3.04 27.34
N ASP A 34 0.71 -4.26 26.96
CA ASP A 34 -0.69 -4.69 26.93
C ASP A 34 -1.33 -4.80 28.34
N LEU A 35 -0.52 -4.97 29.39
CA LEU A 35 -0.96 -4.94 30.80
C LEU A 35 -1.01 -3.51 31.33
N ASP A 36 0.06 -2.74 31.10
CA ASP A 36 0.20 -1.37 31.57
C ASP A 36 -0.91 -0.47 31.00
N ILE A 37 -1.34 -0.73 29.75
CA ILE A 37 -2.43 0.03 29.13
C ILE A 37 -3.77 -0.14 29.87
N GLU A 38 -3.99 -1.25 30.57
CA GLU A 38 -5.27 -1.49 31.28
C GLU A 38 -5.51 -0.48 32.39
N LEU A 39 -4.45 0.05 33.01
CA LEU A 39 -4.51 1.11 34.02
C LEU A 39 -5.10 2.42 33.45
N PHE A 40 -4.95 2.63 32.14
CA PHE A 40 -5.46 3.82 31.46
C PHE A 40 -6.92 3.67 31.02
N LYS A 41 -7.55 2.50 31.18
CA LYS A 41 -8.92 2.25 30.73
C LYS A 41 -9.94 3.22 31.34
N THR A 42 -9.76 3.57 32.60
CA THR A 42 -10.65 4.50 33.33
C THR A 42 -10.11 5.92 33.36
N SER A 43 -8.80 6.10 33.46
CA SER A 43 -8.16 7.43 33.59
C SER A 43 -7.99 8.14 32.25
N ASN A 44 -7.83 7.41 31.15
CA ASN A 44 -7.73 7.94 29.79
C ASN A 44 -8.29 6.94 28.74
N PRO A 45 -9.64 6.88 28.60
CA PRO A 45 -10.29 5.92 27.72
C PRO A 45 -9.89 6.06 26.24
N ASP A 46 -9.67 7.29 25.76
CA ASP A 46 -9.28 7.56 24.37
C ASP A 46 -7.92 6.96 24.04
N PHE A 47 -6.95 7.13 24.94
CA PHE A 47 -5.62 6.55 24.79
C PHE A 47 -5.66 5.01 24.82
N TYR A 48 -6.43 4.43 25.74
CA TYR A 48 -6.64 2.98 25.81
C TYR A 48 -7.22 2.43 24.49
N ASN A 49 -8.25 3.08 23.95
CA ASN A 49 -8.92 2.66 22.72
C ASN A 49 -7.98 2.79 21.51
N LEU A 50 -7.23 3.89 21.41
CA LEU A 50 -6.25 4.09 20.33
C LEU A 50 -5.18 3.00 20.36
N TYR A 51 -4.61 2.72 21.53
CA TYR A 51 -3.61 1.66 21.68
C TYR A 51 -4.16 0.28 21.28
N LYS A 52 -5.33 -0.12 21.80
CA LYS A 52 -5.94 -1.43 21.47
C LYS A 52 -6.27 -1.55 19.99
N SER A 53 -6.71 -0.46 19.35
CA SER A 53 -6.97 -0.43 17.90
C SER A 53 -5.70 -0.60 17.07
N ALA A 54 -4.58 0.00 17.50
CA ALA A 54 -3.29 -0.10 16.83
C ALA A 54 -2.61 -1.47 17.04
N ARG A 55 -2.90 -2.16 18.18
CA ARG A 55 -2.35 -3.48 18.50
C ARG A 55 -2.92 -4.61 17.64
N VAL A 56 -4.02 -4.39 16.91
CA VAL A 56 -4.58 -5.39 16.00
C VAL A 56 -3.62 -5.61 14.83
N ILE A 57 -3.06 -6.82 14.74
CA ILE A 57 -2.24 -7.25 13.59
C ILE A 57 -3.17 -7.33 12.38
N LYS A 58 -3.06 -6.35 11.47
CA LYS A 58 -3.67 -6.47 10.14
C LYS A 58 -2.81 -7.46 9.34
N SER A 59 -3.33 -8.66 9.14
CA SER A 59 -2.76 -9.59 8.18
C SER A 59 -3.01 -9.01 6.79
N SER A 60 -2.04 -8.29 6.22
CA SER A 60 -2.05 -8.11 4.77
C SER A 60 -1.90 -9.51 4.16
N GLY A 61 -2.88 -9.93 3.36
CA GLY A 61 -2.83 -11.24 2.70
C GLY A 61 -1.66 -11.33 1.73
N SER A 62 -1.52 -12.45 1.01
CA SER A 62 -0.68 -12.47 -0.20
C SER A 62 -1.59 -12.26 -1.40
N SER A 63 -1.94 -11.01 -1.69
CA SER A 63 -2.69 -10.71 -2.90
C SER A 63 -1.74 -10.69 -4.11
N LYS A 64 -2.17 -11.32 -5.21
CA LYS A 64 -1.43 -11.30 -6.49
C LYS A 64 -1.49 -9.95 -7.21
N ASN A 65 -2.43 -9.09 -6.82
CA ASN A 65 -2.69 -7.81 -7.47
C ASN A 65 -2.57 -6.69 -6.45
N SER A 66 -1.68 -5.73 -6.68
CA SER A 66 -1.60 -4.53 -5.85
C SER A 66 -2.79 -3.58 -6.06
N VAL A 67 -3.31 -3.48 -7.30
CA VAL A 67 -4.41 -2.53 -7.62
C VAL A 67 -5.42 -3.13 -8.60
N LEU A 68 -6.71 -2.96 -8.29
CA LEU A 68 -7.84 -3.22 -9.19
C LEU A 68 -8.74 -1.98 -9.25
N GLY A 69 -8.94 -1.46 -10.46
CA GLY A 69 -9.77 -0.28 -10.68
C GLY A 69 -10.88 -0.55 -11.69
N ASN A 70 -12.00 0.13 -11.54
CA ASN A 70 -13.07 0.19 -12.53
C ASN A 70 -13.38 1.66 -12.85
N VAL A 71 -13.78 1.93 -14.10
CA VAL A 71 -14.23 3.25 -14.55
C VAL A 71 -15.52 3.17 -15.37
N ILE A 72 -16.48 3.99 -14.97
CA ILE A 72 -17.81 4.10 -15.55
C ILE A 72 -18.16 5.55 -15.89
N LEU A 73 -19.14 5.72 -16.78
CA LEU A 73 -19.73 7.01 -17.10
C LEU A 73 -20.76 7.37 -16.01
N ALA A 74 -20.61 8.54 -15.39
CA ALA A 74 -21.50 9.00 -14.31
C ALA A 74 -22.99 9.04 -14.74
N ALA A 75 -23.26 9.39 -16.01
CA ALA A 75 -24.64 9.53 -16.51
C ALA A 75 -25.38 8.20 -16.73
N THR A 76 -24.69 7.10 -17.04
CA THR A 76 -25.35 5.83 -17.44
C THR A 76 -24.83 4.60 -16.70
N GLY A 77 -23.78 4.73 -15.90
CA GLY A 77 -23.05 3.61 -15.31
C GLY A 77 -22.32 2.73 -16.32
N ALA A 78 -22.28 3.11 -17.61
CA ALA A 78 -21.65 2.29 -18.64
C ALA A 78 -20.12 2.30 -18.51
N PRO A 79 -19.43 1.17 -18.69
CA PRO A 79 -17.98 1.10 -18.59
C PRO A 79 -17.30 1.92 -19.68
N ILE A 80 -16.23 2.64 -19.31
CA ILE A 80 -15.48 3.46 -20.26
C ILE A 80 -14.18 2.76 -20.65
N LYS A 81 -14.07 2.37 -21.93
CA LYS A 81 -12.83 1.85 -22.53
C LYS A 81 -11.84 2.97 -22.83
N GLY A 82 -10.54 2.71 -22.67
CA GLY A 82 -9.49 3.61 -23.16
C GLY A 82 -9.22 4.84 -22.28
N VAL A 83 -9.61 4.81 -21.00
CA VAL A 83 -9.24 5.85 -20.02
C VAL A 83 -7.81 5.60 -19.59
N THR A 84 -6.98 6.64 -19.59
CA THR A 84 -5.58 6.57 -19.18
C THR A 84 -5.46 6.92 -17.70
N PHE A 85 -4.80 6.04 -16.93
CA PHE A 85 -4.48 6.20 -15.52
C PHE A 85 -2.97 6.34 -15.39
N ILE A 86 -2.52 7.42 -14.77
CA ILE A 86 -1.11 7.72 -14.54
C ILE A 86 -0.87 7.73 -13.03
N PHE A 87 -0.21 6.69 -12.53
CA PHE A 87 0.11 6.53 -11.11
C PHE A 87 1.49 7.14 -10.83
N THR A 88 1.52 8.19 -10.02
CA THR A 88 2.76 8.86 -9.57
C THR A 88 2.91 8.67 -8.07
N ALA A 89 3.97 8.01 -7.62
CA ALA A 89 4.24 7.85 -6.18
C ALA A 89 4.61 9.21 -5.57
N ASP A 90 4.16 9.52 -4.35
CA ASP A 90 4.45 10.83 -3.74
C ASP A 90 5.95 11.01 -3.44
N ASN A 91 6.65 9.91 -3.18
CA ASN A 91 8.12 9.89 -3.01
C ASN A 91 8.88 10.31 -4.28
N TYR A 92 8.20 10.43 -5.44
CA TYR A 92 8.80 10.82 -6.71
C TYR A 92 9.40 12.24 -6.67
N THR A 93 8.76 13.19 -5.98
CA THR A 93 9.25 14.59 -5.92
C THR A 93 10.45 14.72 -5.00
N GLN A 94 10.49 14.00 -3.87
CA GLN A 94 11.62 14.02 -2.94
C GLN A 94 12.85 13.26 -3.47
N MET A 95 12.64 12.18 -4.24
CA MET A 95 13.74 11.42 -4.83
C MET A 95 14.37 12.07 -6.08
N LYS A 96 13.65 12.97 -6.76
CA LYS A 96 14.17 13.73 -7.92
C LYS A 96 15.25 14.74 -7.52
N ALA A 97 15.21 15.25 -6.29
CA ALA A 97 16.23 16.14 -5.74
C ALA A 97 17.51 15.41 -5.28
N ALA A 98 17.44 14.10 -5.02
CA ALA A 98 18.51 13.32 -4.38
C ALA A 98 19.29 12.38 -5.32
N GLY A 99 18.99 12.36 -6.63
CA GLY A 99 19.68 11.50 -7.59
C GLY A 99 19.43 9.99 -7.41
N ALA A 100 18.45 9.61 -6.59
CA ALA A 100 18.08 8.22 -6.35
C ALA A 100 17.19 7.65 -7.48
N ALA A 101 17.20 6.33 -7.64
CA ALA A 101 16.44 5.63 -8.67
C ALA A 101 14.93 5.98 -8.58
N LEU A 102 14.46 6.79 -9.53
CA LEU A 102 13.08 7.26 -9.61
C LEU A 102 12.15 6.08 -9.89
N THR A 103 11.15 5.85 -9.04
CA THR A 103 10.02 4.99 -9.39
C THR A 103 9.25 5.66 -10.53
N LYS A 104 9.47 5.19 -11.76
CA LYS A 104 8.82 5.76 -12.96
C LYS A 104 7.29 5.72 -12.80
N PRO A 105 6.57 6.76 -13.27
CA PRO A 105 5.12 6.74 -13.28
C PRO A 105 4.61 5.50 -14.01
N VAL A 106 3.63 4.82 -13.42
CA VAL A 106 3.02 3.64 -14.04
C VAL A 106 1.80 4.10 -14.83
N VAL A 107 1.79 3.82 -16.13
CA VAL A 107 0.67 4.18 -17.00
C VAL A 107 -0.14 2.93 -17.33
N LYS A 108 -1.46 3.00 -17.15
CA LYS A 108 -2.41 1.94 -17.50
C LYS A 108 -3.60 2.50 -18.25
N THR A 109 -4.21 1.67 -19.07
CA THR A 109 -5.38 2.05 -19.86
C THR A 109 -6.54 1.09 -19.56
N SER A 110 -7.76 1.61 -19.41
CA SER A 110 -8.93 0.79 -19.15
C SER A 110 -9.30 -0.12 -20.32
N THR A 111 -9.68 -1.35 -19.99
CA THR A 111 -10.17 -2.35 -20.94
C THR A 111 -11.58 -2.05 -21.44
N ALA A 112 -12.12 -2.85 -22.37
CA ALA A 112 -13.49 -2.68 -22.88
C ALA A 112 -14.57 -2.73 -21.78
N LYS A 113 -14.28 -3.39 -20.66
CA LYS A 113 -15.17 -3.47 -19.48
C LYS A 113 -14.91 -2.36 -18.44
N GLY A 114 -14.10 -1.34 -18.77
CA GLY A 114 -13.72 -0.27 -17.84
C GLY A 114 -12.72 -0.70 -16.75
N ASN A 115 -12.22 -1.93 -16.80
CA ASN A 115 -11.33 -2.46 -15.76
C ASN A 115 -9.88 -2.11 -16.02
N ILE A 116 -9.13 -1.86 -14.95
CA ILE A 116 -7.66 -1.84 -14.91
C ILE A 116 -7.14 -2.80 -13.85
N ARG A 117 -5.92 -3.31 -14.06
CA ARG A 117 -5.23 -4.18 -13.11
C ARG A 117 -3.74 -3.88 -13.10
N ILE A 118 -3.17 -3.79 -11.90
CA ILE A 118 -1.73 -3.72 -11.68
C ILE A 118 -1.37 -4.87 -10.74
N ASP A 119 -0.60 -5.82 -11.27
CA ASP A 119 -0.23 -7.02 -10.52
C ASP A 119 0.79 -6.68 -9.42
N LYS A 120 1.80 -5.87 -9.75
CA LYS A 120 2.83 -5.42 -8.81
C LYS A 120 3.00 -3.91 -8.89
N LEU A 121 2.70 -3.23 -7.80
CA LEU A 121 2.99 -1.83 -7.57
C LEU A 121 3.61 -1.73 -6.18
N SER A 122 4.72 -1.01 -6.04
CA SER A 122 5.42 -0.86 -4.76
C SER A 122 4.52 -0.20 -3.72
N GLU A 123 4.65 -0.60 -2.47
CA GLU A 123 3.95 0.05 -1.36
C GLU A 123 4.33 1.53 -1.28
N SER A 124 3.32 2.40 -1.43
CA SER A 124 3.47 3.85 -1.40
C SER A 124 2.10 4.54 -1.47
N SER A 125 2.08 5.84 -1.19
CA SER A 125 0.97 6.72 -1.58
C SER A 125 1.17 7.17 -3.03
N TYR A 126 0.10 7.08 -3.82
CA TYR A 126 0.07 7.43 -5.24
C TYR A 126 -0.96 8.50 -5.52
N THR A 127 -0.53 9.54 -6.22
CA THR A 127 -1.43 10.45 -6.92
C THR A 127 -1.73 9.88 -8.31
N VAL A 128 -3.00 9.59 -8.59
CA VAL A 128 -3.46 9.01 -9.86
C VAL A 128 -4.20 10.04 -10.68
N SER A 129 -3.65 10.39 -11.84
CA SER A 129 -4.32 11.23 -12.84
C SER A 129 -5.08 10.37 -13.83
N ILE A 130 -6.33 10.72 -14.09
CA ILE A 130 -7.30 9.95 -14.88
C ILE A 130 -7.77 10.85 -16.01
N GLN A 131 -7.46 10.44 -17.25
CA GLN A 131 -7.65 11.28 -18.42
C GLN A 131 -8.27 10.52 -19.57
N LYS A 132 -9.19 11.19 -20.27
CA LYS A 132 -9.74 10.73 -21.55
C LYS A 132 -10.31 11.92 -22.34
N ILE A 133 -10.04 11.94 -23.65
CA ILE A 133 -10.60 12.95 -24.56
C ILE A 133 -12.14 12.94 -24.47
N GLY A 134 -12.73 14.12 -24.27
CA GLY A 134 -14.18 14.30 -24.15
C GLY A 134 -14.75 14.07 -22.75
N PHE A 135 -13.89 13.91 -21.73
CA PHE A 135 -14.28 13.75 -20.33
C PHE A 135 -13.52 14.75 -19.46
N LYS A 136 -14.08 15.09 -18.30
CA LYS A 136 -13.39 15.89 -17.29
C LYS A 136 -12.26 15.07 -16.68
N ASP A 137 -11.08 15.68 -16.58
CA ASP A 137 -9.92 15.08 -15.92
C ASP A 137 -10.18 14.97 -14.41
N GLN A 138 -9.72 13.88 -13.81
CA GLN A 138 -9.88 13.63 -12.38
C GLN A 138 -8.55 13.20 -11.76
N THR A 139 -8.31 13.62 -10.52
CA THR A 139 -7.17 13.18 -9.72
C THR A 139 -7.65 12.56 -8.41
N ILE A 140 -7.07 11.42 -8.05
CA ILE A 140 -7.35 10.73 -6.78
C ILE A 140 -6.04 10.37 -6.06
N GLN A 141 -6.10 10.19 -4.75
CA GLN A 141 -5.01 9.63 -3.95
C GLN A 141 -5.34 8.18 -3.59
N LEU A 142 -4.36 7.29 -3.76
CA LEU A 142 -4.46 5.88 -3.41
C LEU A 142 -3.29 5.47 -2.51
N PHE A 143 -3.58 4.67 -1.48
CA PHE A 143 -2.57 4.05 -0.64
C PHE A 143 -2.45 2.57 -1.03
N VAL A 144 -1.29 2.20 -1.56
CA VAL A 144 -0.99 0.82 -1.94
C VAL A 144 -0.15 0.21 -0.85
N VAL A 145 -0.63 -0.88 -0.26
CA VAL A 145 0.04 -1.62 0.82
C VAL A 145 0.46 -2.99 0.30
N ASP A 146 1.67 -3.45 0.63
CA ASP A 146 2.13 -4.75 0.18
C ASP A 146 1.27 -5.88 0.77
N GLY A 147 0.96 -6.87 -0.07
CA GLY A 147 0.06 -7.97 0.28
C GLY A 147 -1.44 -7.66 0.15
N GLU A 148 -1.85 -6.40 0.05
CA GLU A 148 -3.27 -6.03 -0.13
C GLU A 148 -3.59 -5.61 -1.57
N THR A 149 -4.85 -5.82 -1.98
CA THR A 149 -5.35 -5.28 -3.25
C THR A 149 -6.12 -4.00 -3.00
N THR A 150 -5.57 -2.88 -3.44
CA THR A 150 -6.27 -1.59 -3.43
C THR A 150 -7.35 -1.59 -4.49
N ARG A 151 -8.61 -1.41 -4.10
CA ARG A 151 -9.77 -1.37 -5.02
C ARG A 151 -10.31 0.04 -5.10
N PHE A 152 -10.62 0.50 -6.31
CA PHE A 152 -11.25 1.79 -6.51
C PHE A 152 -12.24 1.76 -7.68
N ASN A 153 -13.25 2.63 -7.61
CA ASN A 153 -14.21 2.87 -8.68
C ASN A 153 -14.20 4.36 -9.05
N ILE A 154 -14.24 4.67 -10.34
CA ILE A 154 -14.22 6.04 -10.85
C ILE A 154 -15.43 6.27 -11.74
N GLU A 155 -16.08 7.40 -11.51
CA GLU A 155 -17.19 7.88 -12.32
C GLU A 155 -16.72 9.14 -13.05
N MET A 156 -16.58 9.06 -14.37
CA MET A 156 -16.18 10.22 -15.16
C MET A 156 -17.39 10.92 -15.75
N GLU A 157 -17.37 12.25 -15.72
CA GLU A 157 -18.32 13.11 -16.41
C GLU A 157 -17.81 13.49 -17.80
N ARG A 158 -18.73 13.66 -18.75
CA ARG A 158 -18.41 14.26 -20.04
C ARG A 158 -18.16 15.76 -19.87
N LEU A 159 -17.32 16.31 -20.73
CA LEU A 159 -17.17 17.77 -20.89
C LEU A 159 -18.44 18.39 -21.46
#